data_AF-A0A936NRQ5-F1
#
_entry.id   AF-A0A936NRQ5-F1
#
_cell.length_a   1.000
_cell.length_b   1.000
_cell.length_c   1.000
_cell.angle_alpha   90.00
_cell.angle_beta   90.00
_cell.angle_gamma   90.00
#
_symmetry.space_group_name_H-M   'P 1'
#
loop_
_entity.id
_entity.type
_entity.pdbx_description
1 polymer ?
#
loop_
_entity_poly.entity_id
_entity_poly.type
_entity_poly.pdbx_seq_one_letter_code
_entity_poly.pdbx_strand_id
1 'polypeptide(L)'
;MINDIFGSIGAAARKIFSNWAVLLIALVIYEALLAVLYFFISTGEATAIEVVLTVLVLPALAVFLFFMLQALGVSYVRIGVGPLYVFKRAFRDCWKILVVSLPIMLLIGLIWHYGDVAELHLMRQSYQEPAPSGQWRLPALQWTRYFLLYFVLPLLSIHLWIAAVREGIAGAFTSIGRVLATAFSLRSILIYLIVIAIFGTLTYLFFMTRIRMDDAWIELWLFGVRQVVALLIVFLGWFIAVGALAEMTARNALKEIEE
;
A
#
# COMPACT_ATOMS: atom_id res chain seq x y z
N MET A 1 6.51 18.81 -16.77
CA MET A 1 6.66 17.45 -16.20
C MET A 1 6.96 17.47 -14.70
N ILE A 2 8.11 17.96 -14.22
CA ILE A 2 8.45 17.96 -12.78
C ILE A 2 7.43 18.79 -11.96
N ASN A 3 7.07 19.98 -12.45
CA ASN A 3 6.04 20.81 -11.81
C ASN A 3 4.68 20.11 -11.74
N ASP A 4 4.34 19.26 -12.72
CA ASP A 4 3.10 18.50 -12.73
C ASP A 4 3.11 17.37 -11.69
N ILE A 5 4.27 16.73 -11.51
CA ILE A 5 4.51 15.68 -10.51
C ILE A 5 4.33 16.28 -9.11
N PHE A 6 5.08 17.34 -8.77
CA PHE A 6 4.95 18.00 -7.47
C PHE A 6 3.58 18.66 -7.29
N GLY A 7 2.99 19.18 -8.36
CA GLY A 7 1.63 19.72 -8.34
C GLY A 7 0.56 18.67 -8.04
N SER A 8 0.75 17.42 -8.49
CA SER A 8 -0.17 16.31 -8.19
C SER A 8 -0.02 15.84 -6.73
N ILE A 9 1.22 15.71 -6.24
CA ILE A 9 1.53 15.38 -4.83
C ILE A 9 0.98 16.47 -3.90
N GLY A 10 1.28 17.74 -4.19
CA GLY A 10 0.84 18.88 -3.40
C GLY A 10 -0.68 19.05 -3.41
N ALA A 11 -1.36 18.77 -4.54
CA ALA A 11 -2.81 18.76 -4.60
C ALA A 11 -3.42 17.64 -3.76
N ALA A 12 -2.87 16.41 -3.84
CA ALA A 12 -3.31 15.28 -3.04
C ALA A 12 -3.11 15.53 -1.52
N ALA A 13 -1.96 16.10 -1.14
CA ALA A 13 -1.68 16.50 0.25
C ALA A 13 -2.64 17.61 0.72
N ARG A 14 -2.85 18.66 -0.08
CA ARG A 14 -3.78 19.74 0.30
C ARG A 14 -5.20 19.21 0.47
N LYS A 15 -5.66 18.34 -0.44
CA LYS A 15 -7.01 17.75 -0.40
C LYS A 15 -7.24 16.87 0.83
N ILE A 16 -6.25 16.09 1.25
CA ILE A 16 -6.40 15.25 2.45
C ILE A 16 -6.51 16.10 3.71
N PHE A 17 -5.70 17.16 3.84
CA PHE A 17 -5.73 18.05 5.00
C PHE A 17 -6.91 19.04 4.98
N SER A 18 -7.40 19.43 3.82
CA SER A 18 -8.60 20.27 3.71
C SER A 18 -9.88 19.52 4.09
N ASN A 19 -9.88 18.20 4.00
CA ASN A 19 -10.98 17.34 4.40
C ASN A 19 -10.61 16.50 5.62
N TRP A 20 -10.33 17.19 6.73
CA TRP A 20 -9.91 16.58 7.99
C TRP A 20 -10.88 15.48 8.49
N ALA A 21 -12.17 15.60 8.17
CA ALA A 21 -13.16 14.59 8.53
C ALA A 21 -12.92 13.26 7.79
N VAL A 22 -12.59 13.29 6.50
CA VAL A 22 -12.20 12.07 5.75
C VAL A 22 -10.89 11.50 6.28
N LEU A 23 -9.92 12.37 6.61
CA LEU A 23 -8.66 11.94 7.21
C LEU A 23 -8.89 11.23 8.56
N LEU A 24 -9.75 11.77 9.42
CA LEU A 24 -10.09 11.17 10.71
C LEU A 24 -10.80 9.82 10.53
N ILE A 25 -11.75 9.72 9.60
CA ILE A 25 -12.42 8.45 9.27
C ILE A 25 -11.39 7.41 8.79
N ALA A 26 -10.50 7.81 7.88
CA ALA A 26 -9.45 6.93 7.37
C ALA A 26 -8.49 6.49 8.48
N LEU A 27 -8.13 7.39 9.40
CA LEU A 27 -7.29 7.08 10.55
C LEU A 27 -7.97 6.07 11.49
N VAL A 28 -9.26 6.25 11.80
CA VAL A 28 -10.01 5.29 12.63
C VAL A 28 -10.05 3.90 11.99
N ILE A 29 -10.25 3.82 10.67
CA ILE A 29 -10.23 2.54 9.94
C ILE A 29 -8.82 1.92 9.96
N TYR A 30 -7.77 2.75 9.84
CA TYR A 30 -6.39 2.29 9.90
C TYR A 30 -6.02 1.76 11.30
N GLU A 31 -6.39 2.47 12.37
CA GLU A 31 -6.22 2.00 13.75
C GLU A 31 -7.00 0.70 14.01
N ALA A 32 -8.23 0.60 13.51
CA ALA A 32 -9.01 -0.63 13.58
C ALA A 32 -8.31 -1.79 12.84
N LEU A 33 -7.73 -1.54 11.67
CA LEU A 33 -6.94 -2.53 10.92
C LEU A 33 -5.72 -2.98 11.73
N LEU A 34 -4.96 -2.04 12.31
CA LEU A 34 -3.80 -2.35 13.14
C LEU A 34 -4.19 -3.17 14.38
N ALA A 35 -5.29 -2.81 15.05
CA ALA A 35 -5.82 -3.56 16.18
C ALA A 35 -6.20 -4.99 15.78
N VAL A 36 -6.91 -5.18 14.67
CA VAL A 36 -7.29 -6.50 14.15
C VAL A 36 -6.05 -7.35 13.83
N LEU A 37 -5.02 -6.76 13.20
CA LEU A 37 -3.76 -7.45 12.93
C LEU A 37 -3.01 -7.79 14.22
N TYR A 38 -2.98 -6.89 15.19
CA TYR A 38 -2.39 -7.14 16.51
C TYR A 38 -3.09 -8.28 17.22
N PHE A 39 -4.43 -8.30 17.27
CA PHE A 39 -5.19 -9.40 17.87
C PHE A 39 -4.98 -10.72 17.12
N PHE A 40 -4.93 -10.69 15.79
CA PHE A 40 -4.65 -11.88 14.99
C PHE A 40 -3.28 -12.50 15.32
N ILE A 41 -2.25 -11.67 15.51
CA ILE A 41 -0.89 -12.13 15.83
C ILE A 41 -0.73 -12.52 17.31
N SER A 42 -1.41 -11.82 18.22
CA SER A 42 -1.26 -12.01 19.67
C SER A 42 -2.16 -13.10 20.27
N THR A 43 -3.23 -13.50 19.58
CA THR A 43 -4.12 -14.56 20.07
C THR A 43 -3.47 -15.93 19.88
N GLY A 44 -3.16 -16.62 20.97
CA GLY A 44 -2.71 -18.01 20.95
C GLY A 44 -3.85 -19.01 20.70
N GLU A 45 -3.50 -20.22 20.27
CA GLU A 45 -4.47 -21.32 20.09
C GLU A 45 -4.81 -21.96 21.45
N ALA A 46 -6.02 -21.74 21.98
CA ALA A 46 -6.46 -22.45 23.19
C ALA A 46 -7.93 -22.91 23.18
N THR A 47 -8.84 -22.26 22.45
CA THR A 47 -10.27 -22.65 22.40
C THR A 47 -10.86 -22.67 20.98
N ALA A 48 -11.88 -23.49 20.74
CA ALA A 48 -12.54 -23.58 19.43
C ALA A 48 -13.15 -22.24 18.95
N ILE A 49 -13.60 -21.38 19.88
CA ILE A 49 -14.10 -20.04 19.57
C ILE A 49 -12.94 -19.14 19.12
N GLU A 50 -11.79 -19.21 19.81
CA GLU A 50 -10.59 -18.49 19.38
C GLU A 50 -10.13 -18.95 18.01
N VAL A 51 -10.21 -20.25 17.68
CA VAL A 51 -9.89 -20.76 16.33
C VAL A 51 -10.80 -20.15 15.26
N VAL A 52 -12.12 -20.10 15.48
CA VAL A 52 -13.04 -19.47 14.50
C VAL A 52 -12.75 -17.97 14.37
N LEU A 53 -12.49 -17.30 15.49
CA LEU A 53 -12.16 -15.87 15.52
C LEU A 53 -10.86 -15.60 14.75
N THR A 54 -9.80 -16.37 15.00
CA THR A 54 -8.47 -16.16 14.40
C THR A 54 -8.38 -16.65 12.97
N VAL A 55 -9.00 -17.77 12.60
CA VAL A 55 -8.88 -18.33 11.24
C VAL A 55 -9.80 -17.64 10.25
N LEU A 56 -11.01 -17.23 10.66
CA LEU A 56 -12.02 -16.72 9.74
C LEU A 56 -12.31 -15.24 9.96
N VAL A 57 -12.68 -14.85 11.19
CA VAL A 57 -13.24 -13.51 11.45
C VAL A 57 -12.19 -12.41 11.34
N LEU A 58 -11.07 -12.53 12.05
CA LEU A 58 -10.02 -11.50 12.05
C LEU A 58 -9.37 -11.32 10.67
N PRO A 59 -9.01 -12.38 9.92
CA PRO A 59 -8.46 -12.20 8.57
C PRO A 59 -9.46 -11.58 7.60
N ALA A 60 -10.73 -12.02 7.62
CA ALA A 60 -11.77 -11.44 6.78
C ALA A 60 -12.00 -9.96 7.10
N LEU A 61 -12.00 -9.61 8.39
CA LEU A 61 -12.13 -8.23 8.84
C LEU A 61 -10.90 -7.39 8.44
N ALA A 62 -9.69 -7.92 8.57
CA ALA A 62 -8.46 -7.24 8.13
C ALA A 62 -8.49 -6.96 6.63
N VAL A 63 -8.87 -7.96 5.82
CA VAL A 63 -9.05 -7.80 4.36
C VAL A 63 -10.09 -6.73 4.07
N PHE A 64 -11.25 -6.78 4.72
CA PHE A 64 -12.31 -5.79 4.53
C PHE A 64 -11.83 -4.37 4.87
N LEU A 65 -11.24 -4.16 6.04
CA LEU A 65 -10.73 -2.87 6.50
C LEU A 65 -9.62 -2.34 5.58
N PHE A 66 -8.70 -3.22 5.14
CA PHE A 66 -7.66 -2.87 4.19
C PHE A 66 -8.25 -2.34 2.88
N PHE A 67 -9.18 -3.07 2.26
CA PHE A 67 -9.79 -2.65 0.99
C PHE A 67 -10.70 -1.44 1.13
N MET A 68 -11.35 -1.28 2.28
CA MET A 68 -12.09 -0.07 2.61
C MET A 68 -11.17 1.15 2.68
N LEU A 69 -9.98 0.99 3.27
CA LEU A 69 -8.96 2.03 3.33
C LEU A 69 -8.44 2.40 1.93
N GLN A 70 -8.19 1.41 1.07
CA GLN A 70 -7.81 1.66 -0.33
C GLN A 70 -8.90 2.40 -1.11
N ALA A 71 -10.17 2.04 -0.91
CA ALA A 71 -11.31 2.71 -1.54
C ALA A 71 -11.44 4.17 -1.10
N LEU A 72 -11.17 4.47 0.17
CA LEU A 72 -11.07 5.83 0.68
C LEU A 72 -9.90 6.58 0.04
N GLY A 73 -8.72 5.95 -0.03
CA GLY A 73 -7.52 6.50 -0.68
C GLY A 73 -7.74 6.93 -2.12
N VAL A 74 -8.50 6.15 -2.89
CA VAL A 74 -8.84 6.52 -4.28
C VAL A 74 -9.95 7.58 -4.35
N SER A 75 -10.86 7.60 -3.38
CA SER A 75 -12.06 8.46 -3.44
C SER A 75 -11.89 9.84 -2.85
N TYR A 76 -10.95 10.04 -1.90
CA TYR A 76 -10.83 11.31 -1.16
C TYR A 76 -10.42 12.50 -2.03
N VAL A 77 -9.77 12.26 -3.18
CA VAL A 77 -9.33 13.32 -4.08
C VAL A 77 -10.47 13.98 -4.87
N ARG A 78 -11.70 13.44 -4.78
CA ARG A 78 -12.89 14.04 -5.38
C ARG A 78 -13.30 15.30 -4.60
N ILE A 79 -13.33 16.44 -5.28
CA ILE A 79 -13.66 17.73 -4.67
C ILE A 79 -15.18 17.82 -4.47
N GLY A 80 -15.61 18.48 -3.39
CA GLY A 80 -17.00 18.91 -3.20
C GLY A 80 -17.95 17.84 -2.66
N VAL A 81 -17.44 16.68 -2.23
CA VAL A 81 -18.26 15.63 -1.61
C VAL A 81 -18.05 15.58 -0.10
N GLY A 82 -19.15 15.51 0.65
CA GLY A 82 -19.11 15.42 2.11
C GLY A 82 -18.44 14.12 2.60
N PRO A 83 -17.86 14.11 3.82
CA PRO A 83 -17.10 12.96 4.35
C PRO A 83 -17.94 11.68 4.42
N LEU A 84 -19.22 11.80 4.80
CA LEU A 84 -20.12 10.64 4.85
C LEU A 84 -20.40 10.05 3.47
N TYR A 85 -20.46 10.88 2.43
CA TYR A 85 -20.62 10.39 1.05
C TYR A 85 -19.37 9.62 0.62
N VAL A 86 -18.17 10.14 0.90
CA VAL A 86 -16.89 9.47 0.59
C VAL A 86 -16.81 8.13 1.30
N PHE A 87 -17.21 8.06 2.58
CA PHE A 87 -17.27 6.82 3.35
C PHE A 87 -18.27 5.80 2.79
N LYS A 88 -19.52 6.20 2.56
CA LYS A 88 -20.54 5.31 1.96
C LYS A 88 -20.11 4.80 0.59
N ARG A 89 -19.47 5.65 -0.19
CA ARG A 89 -18.92 5.28 -1.48
C ARG A 89 -17.77 4.29 -1.35
N ALA A 90 -16.83 4.53 -0.44
CA ALA A 90 -15.72 3.62 -0.20
C ALA A 90 -16.19 2.25 0.27
N PHE A 91 -17.20 2.18 1.14
CA PHE A 91 -17.86 0.93 1.53
C PHE A 91 -18.44 0.18 0.32
N ARG A 92 -19.08 0.88 -0.62
CA ARG A 92 -19.59 0.26 -1.84
C ARG A 92 -18.51 -0.09 -2.85
N ASP A 93 -17.41 0.65 -2.90
CA ASP A 93 -16.36 0.42 -3.90
C ASP A 93 -15.28 -0.56 -3.39
N CYS A 94 -15.21 -0.86 -2.08
CA CYS A 94 -14.20 -1.76 -1.52
C CYS A 94 -14.28 -3.19 -2.08
N TRP A 95 -15.47 -3.73 -2.32
CA TRP A 95 -15.61 -5.06 -2.93
C TRP A 95 -15.10 -5.09 -4.37
N LYS A 96 -15.24 -3.98 -5.11
CA LYS A 96 -14.68 -3.89 -6.48
C LYS A 96 -13.16 -3.95 -6.44
N ILE A 97 -12.56 -3.19 -5.52
CA ILE A 97 -11.12 -3.16 -5.30
C ILE A 97 -10.61 -4.54 -4.88
N LEU A 98 -11.31 -5.22 -3.96
CA LEU A 98 -11.01 -6.60 -3.55
C LEU A 98 -11.00 -7.54 -4.77
N VAL A 99 -12.06 -7.53 -5.57
CA VAL A 99 -12.20 -8.42 -6.73
C VAL A 99 -11.09 -8.17 -7.77
N VAL A 100 -10.80 -6.90 -8.11
CA VAL A 100 -9.72 -6.60 -9.07
C VAL A 100 -8.33 -6.86 -8.51
N SER A 101 -8.19 -6.97 -7.18
CA SER A 101 -6.93 -7.34 -6.53
C SER A 101 -6.70 -8.86 -6.49
N LEU A 102 -7.69 -9.72 -6.70
CA LEU A 102 -7.51 -11.17 -6.66
C LEU A 102 -6.41 -11.68 -7.62
N PRO A 103 -6.34 -11.23 -8.89
CA PRO A 103 -5.24 -11.64 -9.77
C PRO A 103 -3.87 -11.17 -9.27
N ILE A 104 -3.82 -10.00 -8.63
CA ILE A 104 -2.58 -9.47 -8.05
C ILE A 104 -2.16 -10.29 -6.84
N MET A 105 -3.08 -10.67 -5.95
CA MET A 105 -2.80 -11.55 -4.81
C MET A 105 -2.28 -12.91 -5.27
N LEU A 106 -2.86 -13.46 -6.35
CA LEU A 106 -2.35 -14.68 -6.97
C LEU A 106 -0.91 -14.48 -7.46
N LEU A 107 -0.61 -13.37 -8.14
CA LEU A 107 0.76 -13.04 -8.57
C LEU A 107 1.73 -12.90 -7.40
N ILE A 108 1.32 -12.29 -6.29
CA ILE A 108 2.13 -12.22 -5.06
C ILE A 108 2.48 -13.63 -4.57
N GLY A 109 1.48 -14.51 -4.48
CA GLY A 109 1.68 -15.90 -4.08
C GLY A 109 2.61 -16.67 -5.01
N LEU A 110 2.46 -16.49 -6.33
CA LEU A 110 3.32 -17.12 -7.33
C LEU A 110 4.76 -16.60 -7.25
N ILE A 111 4.96 -15.28 -7.15
CA ILE A 111 6.30 -14.68 -7.02
C ILE A 111 7.00 -15.17 -5.74
N TRP A 112 6.26 -15.25 -4.65
CA TRP A 112 6.78 -15.79 -3.39
C TRP A 112 7.17 -17.26 -3.53
N HIS A 113 6.25 -18.10 -3.99
CA HIS A 113 6.48 -19.54 -4.14
C HIS A 113 7.65 -19.87 -5.07
N TYR A 114 7.66 -19.31 -6.29
CA TYR A 114 8.75 -19.55 -7.24
C TYR A 114 10.06 -18.89 -6.80
N GLY A 115 10.00 -17.77 -6.07
CA GLY A 115 11.16 -17.16 -5.44
C GLY A 115 11.83 -18.09 -4.43
N ASP A 116 11.05 -18.69 -3.54
CA ASP A 116 11.56 -19.63 -2.52
C ASP A 116 12.12 -20.91 -3.16
N VAL A 117 11.43 -21.45 -4.17
CA VAL A 117 11.91 -22.61 -4.93
C VAL A 117 13.22 -22.28 -5.62
N ALA A 118 13.33 -21.15 -6.31
CA ALA A 118 14.57 -20.75 -7.00
C ALA A 118 15.71 -20.48 -6.02
N GLU A 119 15.44 -19.83 -4.88
CA GLU A 119 16.40 -19.58 -3.81
C GLU A 119 16.97 -20.90 -3.26
N LEU A 120 16.10 -21.89 -2.97
CA LEU A 120 16.53 -23.22 -2.52
C LEU A 120 17.41 -23.94 -3.56
N HIS A 121 17.06 -23.85 -4.84
CA HIS A 121 17.88 -24.44 -5.92
C HIS A 121 19.26 -23.79 -6.02
N LEU A 122 19.33 -22.46 -5.95
CA LEU A 122 20.60 -21.71 -6.00
C LEU A 122 21.48 -21.98 -4.77
N MET A 123 20.88 -22.11 -3.58
CA MET A 123 21.60 -22.50 -2.37
C MET A 123 22.19 -23.90 -2.51
N ARG A 124 21.42 -24.89 -2.98
CA ARG A 124 21.92 -26.25 -3.21
C ARG A 124 23.08 -26.30 -4.21
N GLN A 125 23.00 -25.53 -5.30
CA GLN A 125 24.09 -25.42 -6.27
C GLN A 125 25.36 -24.82 -5.65
N SER A 126 25.20 -23.80 -4.81
CA SER A 126 26.32 -23.12 -4.16
C SER A 126 27.08 -24.02 -3.17
N TYR A 127 26.40 -25.01 -2.58
CA TYR A 127 27.05 -26.05 -1.76
C TYR A 127 27.83 -27.09 -2.59
N GLN A 128 27.36 -27.40 -3.81
CA GLN A 128 27.98 -28.42 -4.66
C GLN A 128 29.18 -27.90 -5.44
N GLU A 129 29.10 -26.66 -5.92
CA GLU A 129 30.17 -26.00 -6.68
C GLU A 129 30.50 -24.67 -6.03
N PRO A 130 31.49 -24.60 -5.10
CA PRO A 130 31.87 -23.37 -4.40
C PRO A 130 32.58 -22.34 -5.32
N ALA A 131 32.41 -22.43 -6.64
CA ALA A 131 33.02 -21.54 -7.59
C ALA A 131 32.49 -20.09 -7.42
N PRO A 132 33.38 -19.07 -7.45
CA PRO A 132 33.01 -17.68 -7.16
C PRO A 132 32.07 -17.04 -8.20
N SER A 133 31.84 -17.66 -9.36
CA SER A 133 31.07 -17.09 -10.47
C SER A 133 29.55 -17.03 -10.25
N GLY A 134 29.01 -17.69 -9.21
CA GLY A 134 27.58 -17.78 -8.93
C GLY A 134 27.03 -16.85 -7.84
N GLN A 135 27.88 -16.14 -7.09
CA GLN A 135 27.47 -15.47 -5.84
C GLN A 135 26.46 -14.32 -6.04
N TRP A 136 26.40 -13.70 -7.22
CA TRP A 136 25.47 -12.59 -7.50
C TRP A 136 24.04 -13.05 -7.81
N ARG A 137 23.82 -14.34 -8.12
CA ARG A 137 22.50 -14.85 -8.54
C ARG A 137 21.48 -14.78 -7.41
N LEU A 138 21.89 -15.13 -6.19
CA LEU A 138 21.00 -15.12 -5.02
C LEU A 138 20.60 -13.69 -4.63
N PRO A 139 21.54 -12.73 -4.47
CA PRO A 139 21.18 -11.32 -4.29
C PRO A 139 20.30 -10.78 -5.42
N ALA A 140 20.60 -11.08 -6.68
CA ALA A 140 19.80 -10.61 -7.82
C ALA A 140 18.36 -11.14 -7.80
N LEU A 141 18.16 -12.41 -7.43
CA LEU A 141 16.84 -13.00 -7.23
C LEU A 141 16.08 -12.28 -6.11
N GLN A 142 16.72 -12.08 -4.96
CA GLN A 142 16.10 -11.38 -3.82
C GLN A 142 15.73 -9.94 -4.17
N TRP A 143 16.63 -9.21 -4.83
CA TRP A 143 16.37 -7.85 -5.33
C TRP A 143 15.21 -7.83 -6.32
N THR A 144 15.14 -8.79 -7.25
CA THR A 144 14.05 -8.89 -8.21
C THR A 144 12.73 -9.18 -7.51
N ARG A 145 12.71 -10.14 -6.56
CA ARG A 145 11.52 -10.45 -5.74
C ARG A 145 11.02 -9.22 -5.00
N TYR A 146 11.90 -8.49 -4.32
CA TYR A 146 11.51 -7.28 -3.59
C TYR A 146 11.08 -6.13 -4.50
N PHE A 147 11.76 -5.93 -5.64
CA PHE A 147 11.36 -4.94 -6.62
C PHE A 147 9.96 -5.24 -7.17
N LEU A 148 9.66 -6.50 -7.48
CA LEU A 148 8.32 -6.89 -7.93
C LEU A 148 7.26 -6.65 -6.85
N LEU A 149 7.50 -7.12 -5.62
CA LEU A 149 6.52 -7.08 -4.53
C LEU A 149 6.29 -5.68 -3.96
N TYR A 150 7.33 -4.85 -3.83
CA TYR A 150 7.26 -3.55 -3.16
C TYR A 150 7.21 -2.36 -4.11
N PHE A 151 7.45 -2.55 -5.41
CA PHE A 151 7.40 -1.46 -6.38
C PHE A 151 6.43 -1.74 -7.53
N VAL A 152 6.61 -2.83 -8.27
CA VAL A 152 5.81 -3.13 -9.48
C VAL A 152 4.34 -3.41 -9.13
N LEU A 153 4.09 -4.35 -8.20
CA LEU A 153 2.73 -4.76 -7.87
C LEU A 153 1.91 -3.69 -7.14
N PRO A 154 2.45 -2.92 -6.18
CA PRO A 154 1.68 -1.85 -5.55
C PRO A 154 1.30 -0.76 -6.56
N LEU A 155 2.21 -0.38 -7.46
CA LEU A 155 1.93 0.62 -8.49
C LEU A 155 0.83 0.13 -9.44
N LEU A 156 0.92 -1.11 -9.91
CA LEU A 156 -0.12 -1.75 -10.72
C LEU A 156 -1.46 -1.80 -9.98
N SER A 157 -1.43 -2.16 -8.69
CA SER A 157 -2.62 -2.23 -7.84
C SER A 157 -3.34 -0.90 -7.77
N ILE A 158 -2.62 0.19 -7.49
CA ILE A 158 -3.21 1.54 -7.38
C ILE A 158 -3.92 1.93 -8.67
N HIS A 159 -3.30 1.70 -9.83
CA HIS A 159 -3.94 2.03 -11.12
C HIS A 159 -5.14 1.14 -11.44
N LEU A 160 -5.09 -0.16 -11.09
CA LEU A 160 -6.24 -1.04 -11.18
C LEU A 160 -7.39 -0.59 -10.26
N TRP A 161 -7.09 -0.14 -9.05
CA TRP A 161 -8.08 0.38 -8.10
C TRP A 161 -8.72 1.66 -8.61
N ILE A 162 -7.93 2.59 -9.15
CA ILE A 162 -8.42 3.82 -9.78
C ILE A 162 -9.36 3.47 -10.93
N ALA A 163 -8.97 2.56 -11.83
CA ALA A 163 -9.80 2.10 -12.93
C ALA A 163 -11.10 1.44 -12.43
N ALA A 164 -11.02 0.55 -11.45
CA ALA A 164 -12.19 -0.15 -10.89
C ALA A 164 -13.21 0.80 -10.23
N VAL A 165 -12.73 1.84 -9.54
CA VAL A 165 -13.60 2.86 -8.90
C VAL A 165 -14.22 3.81 -9.93
N ARG A 166 -13.54 4.07 -11.06
CA ARG A 166 -14.01 4.98 -12.12
C ARG A 166 -14.92 4.29 -13.14
N GLU A 167 -14.49 3.15 -13.65
CA GLU A 167 -15.07 2.44 -14.81
C GLU A 167 -15.80 1.17 -14.40
N GLY A 168 -15.65 0.71 -13.16
CA GLY A 168 -16.16 -0.57 -12.70
C GLY A 168 -15.19 -1.74 -12.98
N ILE A 169 -15.57 -2.94 -12.55
CA ILE A 169 -14.72 -4.13 -12.63
C ILE A 169 -14.45 -4.53 -14.08
N ALA A 170 -15.51 -4.59 -14.90
CA ALA A 170 -15.38 -4.95 -16.32
C ALA A 170 -14.49 -3.94 -17.06
N GLY A 171 -14.72 -2.63 -16.85
CA GLY A 171 -13.92 -1.56 -17.44
C GLY A 171 -12.43 -1.65 -17.09
N ALA A 172 -12.13 -1.96 -15.82
CA ALA A 172 -10.75 -2.15 -15.36
C ALA A 172 -10.03 -3.30 -16.08
N PHE A 173 -10.72 -4.41 -16.35
CA PHE A 173 -10.12 -5.55 -17.06
C PHE A 173 -10.05 -5.35 -18.57
N THR A 174 -11.07 -4.74 -19.19
CA THR A 174 -11.06 -4.45 -20.63
C THR A 174 -9.97 -3.46 -20.99
N SER A 175 -9.58 -2.58 -20.06
CA SER A 175 -8.54 -1.56 -20.26
C SER A 175 -7.19 -1.93 -19.64
N ILE A 176 -6.92 -3.21 -19.35
CA ILE A 176 -5.70 -3.65 -18.65
C ILE A 176 -4.41 -3.15 -19.32
N GLY A 177 -4.36 -3.12 -20.66
CA GLY A 177 -3.20 -2.60 -21.40
C GLY A 177 -2.95 -1.11 -21.12
N ARG A 178 -4.03 -0.31 -21.08
CA ARG A 178 -3.97 1.12 -20.72
C ARG A 178 -3.60 1.30 -19.25
N VAL A 179 -4.11 0.45 -18.37
CA VAL A 179 -3.77 0.46 -16.93
C VAL A 179 -2.28 0.17 -16.75
N LEU A 180 -1.74 -0.84 -17.42
CA LEU A 180 -0.31 -1.16 -17.41
C LEU A 180 0.55 -0.02 -17.96
N ALA A 181 0.18 0.54 -19.13
CA ALA A 181 0.89 1.67 -19.73
C ALA A 181 0.88 2.91 -18.81
N THR A 182 -0.23 3.16 -18.13
CA THR A 182 -0.35 4.27 -17.17
C THR A 182 0.47 3.99 -15.91
N ALA A 183 0.42 2.77 -15.39
CA ALA A 183 1.15 2.38 -14.19
C ALA A 183 2.67 2.50 -14.37
N PHE A 184 3.19 2.06 -15.51
CA PHE A 184 4.61 2.15 -15.83
C PHE A 184 4.98 3.40 -16.62
N SER A 185 4.10 4.40 -16.67
CA SER A 185 4.48 5.70 -17.19
C SER A 185 5.53 6.34 -16.29
N LEU A 186 6.50 7.04 -16.89
CA LEU A 186 7.57 7.71 -16.16
C LEU A 186 7.01 8.63 -15.05
N ARG A 187 5.87 9.27 -15.29
CA ARG A 187 5.21 10.15 -14.31
C ARG A 187 4.71 9.38 -13.09
N SER A 188 4.03 8.26 -13.28
CA SER A 188 3.54 7.42 -12.18
C SER A 188 4.69 6.86 -11.33
N ILE A 189 5.73 6.37 -12.00
CA ILE A 189 6.95 5.87 -11.36
C ILE A 189 7.59 6.96 -10.51
N LEU A 190 7.79 8.17 -11.06
CA LEU A 190 8.40 9.27 -10.33
C LEU A 190 7.56 9.74 -9.14
N ILE A 191 6.23 9.83 -9.28
CA ILE A 191 5.34 10.16 -8.16
C ILE A 191 5.51 9.14 -7.03
N TYR A 192 5.44 7.84 -7.37
CA TYR A 192 5.54 6.76 -6.40
C TYR A 192 6.90 6.73 -5.70
N LEU A 193 8.00 6.84 -6.46
CA LEU A 193 9.36 6.89 -5.94
C LEU A 193 9.59 8.09 -5.03
N ILE A 194 9.14 9.29 -5.42
CA ILE A 194 9.32 10.50 -4.60
C ILE A 194 8.56 10.38 -3.28
N VAL A 195 7.30 9.94 -3.31
CA VAL A 195 6.49 9.81 -2.10
C VAL A 195 7.08 8.74 -1.18
N ILE A 196 7.46 7.56 -1.71
CA ILE A 196 8.11 6.52 -0.91
C ILE A 196 9.46 6.97 -0.38
N ALA A 197 10.28 7.65 -1.17
CA ALA A 197 11.57 8.13 -0.70
C ALA A 197 11.40 9.09 0.48
N ILE A 198 10.48 10.06 0.40
CA ILE A 198 10.23 11.03 1.47
C ILE A 198 9.66 10.33 2.71
N PHE A 199 8.52 9.68 2.58
CA PHE A 199 7.82 9.10 3.74
C PHE A 199 8.52 7.85 4.28
N GLY A 200 9.16 7.07 3.42
CA GLY A 200 9.98 5.92 3.81
C GLY A 200 11.24 6.35 4.55
N THR A 201 11.93 7.41 4.11
CA THR A 201 13.08 7.96 4.85
C THR A 201 12.66 8.48 6.22
N LEU A 202 11.57 9.25 6.29
CA LEU A 202 11.04 9.74 7.57
C LEU A 202 10.68 8.56 8.49
N THR A 203 9.94 7.59 7.98
CA THR A 203 9.58 6.37 8.73
C THR A 203 10.83 5.66 9.25
N TYR A 204 11.83 5.45 8.40
CA TYR A 204 13.08 4.81 8.77
C TYR A 204 13.81 5.55 9.89
N LEU A 205 13.91 6.89 9.80
CA LEU A 205 14.51 7.71 10.86
C LEU A 205 13.77 7.53 12.18
N PHE A 206 12.44 7.60 12.18
CA PHE A 206 11.65 7.39 13.40
C PHE A 206 11.81 5.97 13.96
N PHE A 207 11.90 4.92 13.15
CA PHE A 207 12.13 3.57 13.67
C PHE A 207 13.55 3.36 14.22
N MET A 208 14.57 3.95 13.59
CA MET A 208 15.97 3.65 13.90
C MET A 208 16.62 4.58 14.94
N THR A 209 16.10 5.79 15.15
CA THR A 209 16.67 6.72 16.13
C THR A 209 16.45 6.22 17.55
N ARG A 210 17.51 5.69 18.20
CA ARG A 210 17.49 5.30 19.61
C ARG A 210 17.76 6.51 20.50
N ILE A 211 16.85 6.78 21.43
CA ILE A 211 17.00 7.82 22.45
C ILE A 211 17.22 7.08 23.77
N ARG A 212 18.39 7.26 24.39
CA ARG A 212 18.70 6.69 25.71
C ARG A 212 18.37 7.73 26.77
N MET A 213 17.56 7.37 27.75
CA MET A 213 17.19 8.19 28.90
C MET A 213 17.48 7.40 30.18
N ASP A 214 17.77 8.09 31.28
CA ASP A 214 18.08 7.43 32.55
C ASP A 214 16.84 6.79 33.20
N ASP A 215 15.63 7.27 32.85
CA ASP A 215 14.36 6.74 33.34
C ASP A 215 13.72 5.77 32.33
N ALA A 216 13.55 4.51 32.76
CA ALA A 216 12.97 3.44 31.97
C ALA A 216 11.51 3.70 31.55
N TRP A 217 10.70 4.39 32.36
CA TRP A 217 9.32 4.71 32.02
C TRP A 217 9.24 5.76 30.92
N ILE A 218 10.11 6.78 30.98
CA ILE A 218 10.21 7.80 29.94
C ILE A 218 10.71 7.16 28.63
N GLU A 219 11.69 6.26 28.71
CA GLU A 219 12.17 5.51 27.54
C GLU A 219 11.04 4.69 26.88
N LEU A 220 10.22 3.99 27.68
CA LEU A 220 9.07 3.22 27.18
C LEU A 220 8.02 4.11 26.51
N TRP A 221 7.65 5.24 27.11
CA TRP A 221 6.70 6.19 26.51
C TRP A 221 7.22 6.81 25.22
N LEU A 222 8.49 7.23 25.19
CA LEU A 222 9.12 7.78 23.99
C LEU A 222 9.18 6.73 22.88
N PHE A 223 9.49 5.47 23.20
CA PHE A 223 9.43 4.36 22.26
C PHE A 223 8.02 4.20 21.67
N GLY A 224 6.98 4.21 22.52
CA GLY A 224 5.58 4.12 22.09
C GLY A 224 5.15 5.27 21.18
N VAL A 225 5.39 6.52 21.58
CA VAL A 225 5.06 7.71 20.76
C VAL A 225 5.78 7.67 19.42
N ARG A 226 7.07 7.30 19.40
CA ARG A 226 7.86 7.18 18.17
C ARG A 226 7.28 6.14 17.23
N GLN A 227 6.82 5.01 17.76
CA GLN A 227 6.16 3.96 16.98
C GLN A 227 4.85 4.45 16.36
N VAL A 228 4.02 5.16 17.13
CA VAL A 228 2.77 5.77 16.64
C VAL A 228 3.07 6.78 15.53
N VAL A 229 4.04 7.67 15.73
CA VAL A 229 4.43 8.66 14.71
C VAL A 229 4.93 8.00 13.44
N ALA A 230 5.75 6.96 13.54
CA ALA A 230 6.22 6.21 12.36
C ALA A 230 5.04 5.59 11.59
N LEU A 231 4.07 4.99 12.28
CA LEU A 231 2.88 4.42 11.66
C LEU A 231 1.99 5.48 11.01
N LEU A 232 1.85 6.66 11.61
CA LEU A 232 1.13 7.80 11.01
C LEU A 232 1.83 8.31 9.74
N ILE A 233 3.16 8.34 9.72
CA ILE A 233 3.93 8.73 8.53
C ILE A 233 3.71 7.73 7.39
N VAL A 234 3.73 6.42 7.67
CA VAL A 234 3.41 5.37 6.68
C VAL A 234 2.00 5.55 6.14
N PHE A 235 1.02 5.74 7.03
CA PHE A 235 -0.37 5.97 6.66
C PHE A 235 -0.55 7.18 5.75
N LEU A 236 0.01 8.34 6.13
CA LEU A 236 -0.08 9.57 5.34
C LEU A 236 0.64 9.43 4.00
N GLY A 237 1.84 8.85 3.99
CA GLY A 237 2.61 8.62 2.78
C GLY A 237 1.87 7.74 1.77
N TRP A 238 1.24 6.67 2.26
CA TRP A 238 0.43 5.79 1.42
C TRP A 238 -0.77 6.51 0.81
N PHE A 239 -1.55 7.24 1.62
CA PHE A 239 -2.70 8.01 1.11
C PHE A 239 -2.31 9.06 0.09
N ILE A 240 -1.22 9.79 0.35
CA ILE A 240 -0.69 10.80 -0.58
C ILE A 240 -0.24 10.14 -1.89
N ALA A 241 0.39 8.96 -1.85
CA ALA A 241 0.77 8.23 -3.05
C ALA A 241 -0.45 7.86 -3.90
N VAL A 242 -1.46 7.22 -3.28
CA VAL A 242 -2.70 6.81 -3.95
C VAL A 242 -3.43 8.03 -4.52
N GLY A 243 -3.58 9.09 -3.73
CA GLY A 243 -4.27 10.30 -4.16
C GLY A 243 -3.53 11.06 -5.24
N ALA A 244 -2.19 11.14 -5.19
CA ALA A 244 -1.40 11.82 -6.22
C ALA A 244 -1.51 11.10 -7.57
N LEU A 245 -1.49 9.76 -7.57
CA LEU A 245 -1.70 8.96 -8.77
C LEU A 245 -3.14 9.09 -9.29
N ALA A 246 -4.14 9.08 -8.41
CA ALA A 246 -5.54 9.30 -8.78
C ALA A 246 -5.79 10.69 -9.40
N GLU A 247 -5.21 11.74 -8.81
CA GLU A 247 -5.26 13.11 -9.32
C GLU A 247 -4.59 13.22 -10.69
N MET A 248 -3.41 12.62 -10.85
CA MET A 248 -2.68 12.59 -12.12
C MET A 248 -3.50 11.92 -13.22
N THR A 249 -4.08 10.74 -12.95
CA THR A 249 -4.93 10.02 -13.91
C THR A 249 -6.23 10.77 -14.21
N ALA A 250 -6.78 11.55 -13.27
CA ALA A 250 -7.93 12.42 -13.54
C ALA A 250 -7.57 13.58 -14.47
N ARG A 251 -6.42 14.24 -14.24
CA ARG A 251 -5.97 15.36 -15.08
C ARG A 251 -5.65 14.94 -16.51
N ASN A 252 -5.00 13.79 -16.69
CA ASN A 252 -4.72 13.27 -18.03
C ASN A 252 -6.01 13.00 -18.81
N ALA A 253 -7.01 12.39 -18.16
CA ALA A 253 -8.30 12.12 -18.79
C ALA A 253 -9.08 13.40 -19.16
N LEU A 254 -8.88 14.51 -18.45
CA LEU A 254 -9.48 15.80 -18.84
C LEU A 254 -8.81 16.40 -20.07
N LYS A 255 -7.48 16.30 -20.17
CA LYS A 255 -6.74 16.80 -21.34
C LYS A 255 -7.13 16.07 -22.63
N GLU A 256 -7.35 14.77 -22.55
CA GLU A 256 -7.82 13.96 -23.69
C GLU A 256 -9.22 14.36 -24.22
N ILE A 257 -10.02 15.08 -23.43
CA ILE A 257 -11.34 15.58 -23.84
C ILE A 257 -11.25 16.98 -24.47
N GLU A 258 -10.21 17.75 -24.15
CA GLU A 258 -9.99 19.11 -24.66
C GLU A 258 -9.29 19.13 -26.03
N GLU A 259 -8.65 18.02 -26.42
CA GLU A 259 -8.00 17.81 -27.73
C GLU A 259 -8.95 17.22 -28.78
#